data_AF-A0A7Y4KLY7-F1
#
_entry.id   AF-A0A7Y4KLY7-F1
#
_cell.length_a   1.000
_cell.length_b   1.000
_cell.length_c   1.000
_cell.angle_alpha   90.00
_cell.angle_beta   90.00
_cell.angle_gamma   90.00
#
_symmetry.space_group_name_H-M   'P 1'
#
loop_
_entity.id
_entity.type
_entity.pdbx_description
1 polymer ?
#
loop_
_entity_poly.entity_id
_entity_poly.type
_entity_poly.pdbx_seq_one_letter_code
_entity_poly.pdbx_strand_id
1 'polypeptide(L)'
;MRSTSALALMMASLAVGALSACGDDKTDNTPDSGTGTDAGTDGGTSTGNGQCPASAIFCENFDKGQNGWRTPDEDHHATITIDNTRTRSGSGAVHVKTDPGYNEDTGQGDQQAIAHLRKDMPAFGTKLYTRAYVYLSRASPEGVMGTYFILFSPKDNDFGGIELQGMHNGAFALDDWSGIKGTGWNLQDNTTVTVSPNKWTCIEWGVERADTSATTGHALVWVDGKQAFDFPNVGIRPFTSFGVGYGFVHPKGDSASETWIDDLAVAPERIGCE
;
A
#
# COMPACT_ATOMS: atom_id res chain seq x y z
N MET A 1 -11.15 36.08 9.39
CA MET A 1 -10.39 35.77 10.62
C MET A 1 -9.92 34.34 10.50
N ARG A 2 -8.61 34.13 10.33
CA ARG A 2 -7.99 32.80 10.19
C ARG A 2 -7.81 32.21 11.58
N SER A 3 -8.30 31.00 11.82
CA SER A 3 -8.01 30.24 13.04
C SER A 3 -7.18 29.03 12.64
N THR A 4 -5.89 29.14 12.91
CA THR A 4 -4.92 28.04 12.93
C THR A 4 -5.11 27.26 14.22
N SER A 5 -5.53 26.00 14.12
CA SER A 5 -5.52 25.07 15.24
C SER A 5 -4.23 24.24 15.19
N ALA A 6 -3.33 24.54 16.11
CA ALA A 6 -2.12 23.81 16.38
C ALA A 6 -2.44 22.48 17.07
N LEU A 7 -1.97 21.36 16.51
CA LEU A 7 -1.88 20.10 17.23
C LEU A 7 -0.49 20.00 17.88
N ALA A 8 -0.48 19.83 19.20
CA ALA A 8 0.71 19.68 20.02
C ALA A 8 1.21 18.24 19.97
N LEU A 9 2.45 18.02 19.51
CA LEU A 9 3.19 16.77 19.72
C LEU A 9 3.96 16.85 21.05
N MET A 10 3.73 15.87 21.92
CA MET A 10 4.52 15.67 23.13
C MET A 10 5.86 15.01 22.78
N MET A 11 6.93 15.64 23.27
CA MET A 11 8.31 15.17 23.19
C MET A 11 8.54 13.97 24.11
N ALA A 12 9.14 12.90 23.57
CA ALA A 12 9.78 11.85 24.35
C ALA A 12 11.28 11.80 23.99
N SER A 13 12.08 12.26 24.94
CA SER A 13 13.53 12.23 24.97
C SER A 13 14.08 10.81 25.09
N LEU A 14 15.04 10.43 24.24
CA LEU A 14 15.92 9.28 24.47
C LEU A 14 17.38 9.67 24.24
N ALA A 15 18.19 9.22 25.20
CA ALA A 15 19.54 9.67 25.48
C ALA A 15 20.60 9.07 24.56
N VAL A 16 21.65 9.87 24.39
CA VAL A 16 22.91 9.59 23.68
C VAL A 16 23.69 8.49 24.40
N GLY A 17 24.16 7.49 23.64
CA GLY A 17 25.18 6.53 24.06
C GLY A 17 26.08 6.20 22.87
N ALA A 18 27.27 6.81 22.84
CA ALA A 18 28.32 6.55 21.87
C ALA A 18 29.17 5.34 22.29
N LEU A 19 29.56 4.50 21.34
CA LEU A 19 30.80 3.73 21.38
C LEU A 19 31.43 3.68 19.97
N SER A 20 32.68 4.10 19.93
CA SER A 20 33.62 4.04 18.80
C SER A 20 34.39 2.72 18.79
N ALA A 21 34.74 2.21 17.60
CA ALA A 21 36.12 1.96 17.14
C ALA A 21 36.29 0.72 16.26
N CYS A 22 36.74 0.98 15.02
CA CYS A 22 37.85 0.40 14.27
C CYS A 22 38.10 -1.13 14.22
N GLY A 23 38.26 -1.63 12.99
CA GLY A 23 38.99 -2.86 12.66
C GLY A 23 39.03 -3.10 11.15
N ASP A 24 40.03 -2.54 10.49
CA ASP A 24 40.42 -2.85 9.10
C ASP A 24 40.87 -4.32 8.97
N ASP A 25 40.53 -4.99 7.86
CA ASP A 25 41.53 -5.70 7.06
C ASP A 25 41.07 -5.99 5.62
N LYS A 26 41.99 -5.67 4.70
CA LYS A 26 42.03 -5.93 3.25
C LYS A 26 42.20 -7.45 2.98
N THR A 27 42.00 -8.09 1.83
CA THR A 27 41.97 -7.83 0.36
C THR A 27 41.22 -9.05 -0.23
N ASP A 28 40.49 -8.97 -1.35
CA ASP A 28 41.06 -9.18 -2.69
C ASP A 28 40.05 -8.79 -3.78
N ASN A 29 40.54 -7.97 -4.71
CA ASN A 29 39.85 -7.54 -5.91
C ASN A 29 40.30 -8.42 -7.08
N THR A 30 39.36 -9.13 -7.71
CA THR A 30 39.41 -9.37 -9.17
C THR A 30 38.00 -9.63 -9.69
N PRO A 31 37.40 -8.72 -10.47
CA PRO A 31 36.37 -9.09 -11.43
C PRO A 31 36.95 -9.02 -12.84
N ASP A 32 37.04 -10.20 -13.47
CA ASP A 32 37.31 -10.30 -14.89
C ASP A 32 36.08 -9.91 -15.70
N SER A 33 36.38 -9.17 -16.75
CA SER A 33 35.50 -8.57 -17.74
C SER A 33 34.76 -9.61 -18.59
N GLY A 34 33.45 -9.45 -18.72
CA GLY A 34 32.63 -10.24 -19.63
C GLY A 34 31.39 -9.46 -20.05
N THR A 35 31.52 -8.71 -21.14
CA THR A 35 30.46 -8.00 -21.85
C THR A 35 29.36 -8.97 -22.31
N GLY A 36 28.14 -8.77 -21.84
CA GLY A 36 26.93 -9.44 -22.33
C GLY A 36 25.75 -8.48 -22.29
N THR A 37 25.55 -7.75 -23.37
CA THR A 37 24.32 -7.02 -23.66
C THR A 37 23.22 -8.04 -23.96
N ASP A 38 22.30 -8.24 -23.01
CA ASP A 38 20.98 -8.80 -23.31
C ASP A 38 19.91 -7.86 -22.75
N ALA A 39 19.29 -7.14 -23.69
CA ALA A 39 18.05 -6.43 -23.47
C ALA A 39 16.93 -7.48 -23.30
N GLY A 40 16.79 -7.99 -22.08
CA GLY A 40 15.65 -8.80 -21.65
C GLY A 40 14.38 -7.97 -21.67
N THR A 41 13.71 -7.97 -22.82
CA THR A 41 12.36 -7.43 -22.96
C THR A 41 11.40 -8.44 -22.34
N ASP A 42 11.28 -8.42 -21.02
CA ASP A 42 10.22 -9.15 -20.30
C ASP A 42 8.89 -8.39 -20.43
N GLY A 43 8.46 -8.22 -21.68
CA GLY A 43 7.10 -7.88 -22.05
C GLY A 43 6.23 -9.14 -21.98
N GLY A 44 6.08 -9.67 -20.77
CA GLY A 44 5.12 -10.73 -20.51
C GLY A 44 3.70 -10.13 -20.58
N THR A 45 3.10 -10.15 -21.77
CA THR A 45 1.63 -9.99 -21.91
C THR A 45 0.97 -11.16 -21.19
N SER A 46 0.63 -10.96 -19.92
CA SER A 46 -0.22 -11.89 -19.17
C SER A 46 -1.61 -11.84 -19.80
N THR A 47 -2.09 -12.99 -20.26
CA THR A 47 -3.48 -13.16 -20.71
C THR A 47 -4.47 -13.27 -19.54
N GLY A 48 -4.06 -12.85 -18.34
CA GLY A 48 -4.93 -12.84 -17.17
C GLY A 48 -6.01 -11.79 -17.38
N ASN A 49 -7.26 -12.22 -17.55
CA ASN A 49 -8.36 -11.32 -17.90
C ASN A 49 -8.87 -10.49 -16.71
N GLY A 50 -8.14 -10.47 -15.59
CA GLY A 50 -8.46 -9.65 -14.43
C GLY A 50 -9.92 -9.81 -14.02
N GLN A 51 -10.46 -11.04 -14.11
CA GLN A 51 -11.91 -11.21 -14.23
C GLN A 51 -12.66 -10.52 -13.08
N CYS A 52 -13.56 -9.61 -13.44
CA CYS A 52 -14.41 -8.93 -12.49
C CYS A 52 -15.48 -9.90 -11.98
N PRO A 53 -15.64 -10.09 -10.66
CA PRO A 53 -16.74 -10.89 -10.15
C PRO A 53 -18.07 -10.20 -10.48
N ALA A 54 -19.12 -10.98 -10.75
CA ALA A 54 -20.44 -10.43 -11.08
C ALA A 54 -21.03 -9.60 -9.93
N SER A 55 -20.57 -9.83 -8.70
CA SER A 55 -20.94 -9.10 -7.49
C SER A 55 -20.09 -7.85 -7.23
N ALA A 56 -19.17 -7.49 -8.13
CA ALA A 56 -18.27 -6.35 -7.94
C ALA A 56 -19.06 -5.05 -7.71
N ILE A 57 -18.70 -4.34 -6.64
CA ILE A 57 -19.13 -2.96 -6.40
C ILE A 57 -18.51 -2.06 -7.47
N PHE A 58 -17.23 -2.27 -7.76
CA PHE A 58 -16.55 -1.72 -8.93
C PHE A 58 -15.40 -2.62 -9.36
N CYS A 59 -15.04 -2.50 -10.63
CA CYS A 59 -13.92 -3.18 -11.23
C CYS A 59 -13.25 -2.24 -12.24
N GLU A 60 -11.93 -2.26 -12.30
CA GLU A 60 -11.14 -1.34 -13.08
C GLU A 60 -9.86 -2.01 -13.60
N ASN A 61 -9.74 -2.07 -14.92
CA ASN A 61 -8.52 -2.47 -15.63
C ASN A 61 -7.78 -1.26 -16.22
N PHE A 62 -8.23 -0.04 -15.89
CA PHE A 62 -7.61 1.24 -16.21
C PHE A 62 -7.40 1.54 -17.71
N ASP A 63 -7.96 0.72 -18.61
CA ASP A 63 -7.97 0.95 -20.07
C ASP A 63 -8.63 2.27 -20.49
N LYS A 64 -9.52 2.78 -19.65
CA LYS A 64 -10.26 4.03 -19.88
C LYS A 64 -9.71 5.18 -19.05
N GLY A 65 -8.46 5.07 -18.61
CA GLY A 65 -7.86 6.03 -17.71
C GLY A 65 -8.57 6.04 -16.36
N GLN A 66 -8.66 7.22 -15.75
CA GLN A 66 -9.10 7.37 -14.36
C GLN A 66 -10.58 7.08 -14.11
N ASN A 67 -11.45 7.03 -15.12
CA ASN A 67 -12.82 6.49 -15.03
C ASN A 67 -13.58 6.69 -13.69
N GLY A 68 -13.73 7.95 -13.26
CA GLY A 68 -14.48 8.33 -12.06
C GLY A 68 -13.74 8.12 -10.72
N TRP A 69 -12.50 7.65 -10.76
CA TRP A 69 -11.57 7.79 -9.64
C TRP A 69 -11.16 9.25 -9.49
N ARG A 70 -10.84 9.70 -8.28
CA ARG A 70 -10.34 11.06 -8.01
C ARG A 70 -8.94 11.01 -7.42
N THR A 71 -8.12 11.97 -7.79
CA THR A 71 -6.87 12.25 -7.07
C THR A 71 -7.23 13.14 -5.88
N PRO A 72 -6.78 12.84 -4.66
CA PRO A 72 -6.89 13.77 -3.53
C PRO A 72 -6.27 15.12 -3.87
N ASP A 73 -6.74 16.17 -3.22
CA ASP A 73 -6.17 17.52 -3.35
C ASP A 73 -4.81 17.66 -2.62
N GLU A 74 -4.37 16.60 -1.94
CA GLU A 74 -3.14 16.54 -1.15
C GLU A 74 -1.95 16.23 -2.07
N ASP A 75 -0.92 17.07 -2.00
CA ASP A 75 0.35 16.92 -2.72
C ASP A 75 1.42 16.40 -1.75
N HIS A 76 1.57 15.07 -1.69
CA HIS A 76 2.50 14.37 -0.80
C HIS A 76 3.73 13.86 -1.55
N HIS A 77 4.46 14.76 -2.21
CA HIS A 77 5.77 14.46 -2.85
C HIS A 77 5.76 13.17 -3.70
N ALA A 78 4.66 12.98 -4.42
CA ALA A 78 4.41 11.81 -5.24
C ALA A 78 3.43 12.15 -6.35
N THR A 79 3.58 11.46 -7.47
CA THR A 79 2.66 11.56 -8.61
C THR A 79 1.89 10.26 -8.76
N ILE A 80 0.64 10.38 -9.19
CA ILE A 80 -0.20 9.24 -9.56
C ILE A 80 -0.85 9.52 -10.91
N THR A 81 -0.64 8.61 -11.84
CA THR A 81 -1.19 8.70 -13.19
C THR A 81 -1.72 7.34 -13.62
N ILE A 82 -2.44 7.31 -14.73
CA ILE A 82 -2.74 6.06 -15.43
C ILE A 82 -2.04 6.13 -16.77
N ASP A 83 -1.11 5.21 -16.97
CA ASP A 83 -0.28 5.16 -18.16
C ASP A 83 -0.01 3.71 -18.60
N ASN A 84 0.76 3.55 -19.67
CA ASN A 84 1.10 2.26 -20.26
C ASN A 84 2.58 1.90 -20.09
N THR A 85 3.28 2.54 -19.14
CA THR A 85 4.70 2.29 -18.89
C THR A 85 4.93 0.86 -18.36
N ARG A 86 3.93 0.32 -17.65
CA ARG A 86 3.87 -1.09 -17.25
C ARG A 86 2.44 -1.50 -16.95
N THR A 87 1.82 -2.19 -17.89
CA THR A 87 0.49 -2.80 -17.70
C THR A 87 0.63 -4.27 -17.35
N ARG A 88 -0.34 -4.80 -16.61
CA ARG A 88 -0.51 -6.24 -16.45
C ARG A 88 -1.37 -6.78 -17.58
N SER A 89 -2.49 -6.11 -17.81
CA SER A 89 -3.46 -6.40 -18.85
C SER A 89 -3.81 -5.09 -19.58
N GLY A 90 -4.38 -5.19 -20.79
CA GLY A 90 -4.85 -4.01 -21.50
C GLY A 90 -3.78 -2.95 -21.78
N SER A 91 -4.17 -1.70 -21.61
CA SER A 91 -3.54 -0.48 -22.13
C SER A 91 -3.27 0.59 -21.06
N GLY A 92 -3.72 0.39 -19.82
CA GLY A 92 -3.47 1.31 -18.73
C GLY A 92 -3.28 0.58 -17.41
N ALA A 93 -2.43 1.11 -16.54
CA ALA A 93 -2.32 0.74 -15.14
C ALA A 93 -2.14 2.00 -14.31
N VAL A 94 -2.55 1.97 -13.04
CA VAL A 94 -2.19 3.03 -12.09
C VAL A 94 -0.68 2.99 -11.90
N HIS A 95 -0.01 4.12 -12.10
CA HIS A 95 1.42 4.29 -11.89
C HIS A 95 1.63 5.37 -10.83
N VAL A 96 2.26 4.97 -9.73
CA VAL A 96 2.67 5.86 -8.65
C VAL A 96 4.19 6.00 -8.64
N LYS A 97 4.66 7.24 -8.55
CA LYS A 97 6.07 7.58 -8.39
C LYS A 97 6.24 8.52 -7.22
N THR A 98 7.09 8.13 -6.27
CA THR A 98 7.41 8.93 -5.08
C THR A 98 8.76 9.59 -5.24
N ASP A 99 8.89 10.83 -4.78
CA ASP A 99 10.12 11.60 -4.90
C ASP A 99 11.19 11.14 -3.88
N PRO A 100 12.50 11.27 -4.20
CA PRO A 100 13.58 10.89 -3.28
C PRO A 100 13.79 11.90 -2.15
N GLY A 101 14.40 11.45 -1.04
CA GLY A 101 15.03 12.31 -0.05
C GLY A 101 14.16 12.78 1.12
N TYR A 102 12.86 12.48 1.11
CA TYR A 102 11.94 12.81 2.20
C TYR A 102 12.15 11.97 3.44
N ASN A 103 12.17 12.62 4.60
CA ASN A 103 12.48 12.02 5.89
C ASN A 103 11.64 12.70 6.98
N GLU A 104 10.74 11.98 7.61
CA GLU A 104 9.86 12.55 8.63
C GLU A 104 10.58 12.96 9.94
N ASP A 105 11.71 12.33 10.26
CA ASP A 105 12.43 12.58 11.52
C ASP A 105 13.24 13.88 11.48
N THR A 106 13.60 14.33 10.28
CA THR A 106 14.56 15.42 10.08
C THR A 106 14.06 16.52 9.14
N GLY A 107 13.09 16.20 8.28
CA GLY A 107 12.50 17.13 7.34
C GLY A 107 11.57 18.14 8.00
N GLN A 108 11.31 19.24 7.29
CA GLN A 108 10.36 20.27 7.71
C GLN A 108 9.10 20.22 6.84
N GLY A 109 7.95 20.50 7.45
CA GLY A 109 6.66 20.49 6.75
C GLY A 109 6.17 19.07 6.48
N ASP A 110 5.35 18.92 5.45
CA ASP A 110 4.89 17.62 5.00
C ASP A 110 6.05 16.82 4.40
N GLN A 111 6.26 15.62 4.93
CA GLN A 111 7.32 14.71 4.50
C GLN A 111 6.76 13.41 3.91
N GLN A 112 5.44 13.27 3.80
CA GLN A 112 4.85 12.09 3.20
C GLN A 112 5.23 12.00 1.73
N ALA A 113 5.53 10.80 1.24
CA ALA A 113 5.89 10.53 -0.14
C ALA A 113 4.92 9.46 -0.67
N ILE A 114 3.68 9.84 -0.99
CA ILE A 114 2.58 8.91 -1.17
C ILE A 114 1.48 9.44 -2.08
N ALA A 115 0.85 8.56 -2.87
CA ALA A 115 -0.30 8.95 -3.66
C ALA A 115 -1.30 7.80 -3.82
N HIS A 116 -2.60 8.12 -3.71
CA HIS A 116 -3.70 7.16 -3.91
C HIS A 116 -4.81 7.77 -4.77
N LEU A 117 -5.36 6.99 -5.69
CA LEU A 117 -6.65 7.27 -6.27
C LEU A 117 -7.73 6.93 -5.25
N ARG A 118 -8.80 7.71 -5.20
CA ARG A 118 -9.96 7.48 -4.33
C ARG A 118 -11.21 7.21 -5.15
N LYS A 119 -12.11 6.39 -4.60
CA LYS A 119 -13.45 6.17 -5.14
C LYS A 119 -14.45 6.05 -4.01
N ASP A 120 -15.63 6.63 -4.20
CA ASP A 120 -16.73 6.43 -3.27
C ASP A 120 -17.38 5.08 -3.52
N MET A 121 -17.88 4.48 -2.44
CA MET A 121 -18.58 3.22 -2.48
C MET A 121 -19.66 3.15 -1.40
N PRO A 122 -20.69 2.31 -1.58
CA PRO A 122 -21.61 1.99 -0.50
C PRO A 122 -20.87 1.40 0.70
N ALA A 123 -21.33 1.68 1.92
CA ALA A 123 -20.86 0.98 3.09
C ALA A 123 -21.16 -0.53 2.94
N PHE A 124 -20.17 -1.36 3.23
CA PHE A 124 -20.32 -2.81 3.10
C PHE A 124 -21.10 -3.41 4.28
N GLY A 125 -21.71 -4.56 4.04
CA GLY A 125 -22.42 -5.35 5.05
C GLY A 125 -21.44 -5.99 6.03
N THR A 126 -21.21 -7.28 5.93
CA THR A 126 -20.29 -8.01 6.82
C THR A 126 -18.94 -8.28 6.20
N LYS A 127 -18.83 -8.22 4.87
CA LYS A 127 -17.62 -8.57 4.13
C LYS A 127 -17.37 -7.60 2.98
N LEU A 128 -16.10 -7.31 2.75
CA LEU A 128 -15.61 -6.57 1.59
C LEU A 128 -14.24 -7.14 1.22
N TYR A 129 -14.03 -7.40 -0.05
CA TYR A 129 -12.75 -7.87 -0.57
C TYR A 129 -12.30 -6.96 -1.69
N THR A 130 -11.01 -6.68 -1.71
CA THR A 130 -10.30 -5.94 -2.74
C THR A 130 -9.26 -6.86 -3.34
N ARG A 131 -9.21 -6.98 -4.67
CA ARG A 131 -8.12 -7.65 -5.39
C ARG A 131 -7.49 -6.64 -6.31
N ALA A 132 -6.18 -6.53 -6.28
CA ALA A 132 -5.43 -5.87 -7.34
C ALA A 132 -4.17 -6.66 -7.63
N TYR A 133 -3.60 -6.44 -8.81
CA TYR A 133 -2.26 -6.89 -9.09
C TYR A 133 -1.32 -5.72 -8.96
N VAL A 134 -0.22 -5.94 -8.25
CA VAL A 134 0.73 -4.90 -7.88
C VAL A 134 2.11 -5.29 -8.38
N TYR A 135 2.79 -4.34 -9.02
CA TYR A 135 4.20 -4.44 -9.40
C TYR A 135 4.97 -3.37 -8.64
N LEU A 136 5.89 -3.79 -7.78
CA LEU A 136 6.83 -2.89 -7.11
C LEU A 136 8.15 -2.89 -7.87
N SER A 137 8.71 -1.72 -8.18
CA SER A 137 10.09 -1.64 -8.70
C SER A 137 11.15 -2.09 -7.68
N ARG A 138 10.83 -1.97 -6.39
CA ARG A 138 11.72 -2.31 -5.27
C ARG A 138 10.92 -2.63 -4.01
N ALA A 139 11.56 -3.30 -3.05
CA ALA A 139 11.00 -3.40 -1.71
C ALA A 139 11.02 -2.03 -1.01
N SER A 140 10.11 -1.85 -0.05
CA SER A 140 10.16 -0.70 0.86
C SER A 140 11.52 -0.68 1.60
N PRO A 141 12.06 0.50 1.92
CA PRO A 141 13.24 0.59 2.79
C PRO A 141 12.98 -0.04 4.17
N GLU A 142 14.06 -0.48 4.83
CA GLU A 142 13.96 -0.96 6.21
C GLU A 142 13.39 0.13 7.12
N GLY A 143 12.50 -0.26 8.02
CA GLY A 143 11.80 0.67 8.94
C GLY A 143 10.73 1.55 8.29
N VAL A 144 10.44 1.37 6.99
CA VAL A 144 9.41 2.09 6.25
C VAL A 144 8.37 1.10 5.71
N MET A 145 7.10 1.52 5.69
CA MET A 145 5.99 0.72 5.17
C MET A 145 5.28 1.49 4.04
N GLY A 146 4.94 0.79 2.96
CA GLY A 146 4.25 1.37 1.82
C GLY A 146 2.75 1.04 1.80
N THR A 147 1.86 2.03 1.75
CA THR A 147 0.39 1.80 1.81
C THR A 147 -0.19 1.46 0.44
N TYR A 148 -0.77 0.27 0.26
CA TYR A 148 -1.45 -0.14 -0.97
C TYR A 148 -2.91 0.32 -1.04
N PHE A 149 -3.67 -0.03 -0.01
CA PHE A 149 -5.12 0.08 0.03
C PHE A 149 -5.55 0.80 1.29
N ILE A 150 -6.58 1.64 1.16
CA ILE A 150 -7.17 2.37 2.27
C ILE A 150 -8.67 2.19 2.25
N LEU A 151 -9.24 1.82 3.39
CA LEU A 151 -10.69 1.89 3.63
C LEU A 151 -10.94 2.95 4.68
N PHE A 152 -11.79 3.93 4.38
CA PHE A 152 -12.06 5.00 5.32
C PHE A 152 -13.47 5.57 5.20
N SER A 153 -13.89 6.20 6.29
CA SER A 153 -15.12 6.98 6.39
C SER A 153 -14.73 8.45 6.54
N PRO A 154 -15.07 9.31 5.56
CA PRO A 154 -14.68 10.72 5.59
C PRO A 154 -15.62 11.59 6.44
N LYS A 155 -16.71 11.04 7.01
CA LYS A 155 -17.71 11.82 7.75
C LYS A 155 -17.23 12.11 9.16
N ASP A 156 -17.29 13.36 9.61
CA ASP A 156 -16.77 13.82 10.91
C ASP A 156 -17.19 12.94 12.11
N ASN A 157 -18.46 12.53 12.16
CA ASN A 157 -18.99 11.74 13.29
C ASN A 157 -18.58 10.25 13.26
N ASP A 158 -18.10 9.78 12.11
CA ASP A 158 -17.69 8.39 11.85
C ASP A 158 -16.27 8.32 11.27
N PHE A 159 -15.46 9.36 11.48
CA PHE A 159 -14.13 9.46 10.88
C PHE A 159 -13.24 8.34 11.38
N GLY A 160 -12.52 7.72 10.46
CA GLY A 160 -11.66 6.59 10.76
C GLY A 160 -11.44 5.71 9.55
N GLY A 161 -10.37 4.93 9.59
CA GLY A 161 -9.95 4.08 8.48
C GLY A 161 -8.90 3.07 8.88
N ILE A 162 -8.59 2.21 7.92
CA ILE A 162 -7.59 1.16 8.01
C ILE A 162 -6.83 1.09 6.69
N GLU A 163 -5.57 0.69 6.77
CA GLU A 163 -4.64 0.66 5.66
C GLU A 163 -3.89 -0.65 5.60
N LEU A 164 -3.82 -1.25 4.41
CA LEU A 164 -2.92 -2.36 4.17
C LEU A 164 -1.57 -1.83 3.70
N GLN A 165 -0.52 -2.11 4.46
CA GLN A 165 0.82 -1.63 4.21
C GLN A 165 1.79 -2.79 3.94
N GLY A 166 2.69 -2.62 2.98
CA GLY A 166 3.77 -3.56 2.66
C GLY A 166 5.07 -3.20 3.37
N MET A 167 5.81 -4.22 3.79
CA MET A 167 7.08 -4.09 4.50
C MET A 167 8.29 -4.41 3.63
N HIS A 168 9.48 -4.02 4.08
CA HIS A 168 10.76 -4.26 3.41
C HIS A 168 11.05 -5.75 3.12
N ASN A 169 10.59 -6.67 3.98
CA ASN A 169 10.75 -8.12 3.83
C ASN A 169 9.65 -8.77 2.97
N GLY A 170 8.76 -7.97 2.37
CA GLY A 170 7.63 -8.45 1.57
C GLY A 170 6.43 -8.92 2.39
N ALA A 171 6.47 -8.79 3.72
CA ALA A 171 5.32 -8.99 4.60
C ALA A 171 4.36 -7.80 4.57
N PHE A 172 3.32 -7.86 5.39
CA PHE A 172 2.32 -6.81 5.51
C PHE A 172 2.13 -6.40 6.98
N ALA A 173 1.76 -5.15 7.16
CA ALA A 173 1.21 -4.62 8.39
C ALA A 173 -0.15 -3.97 8.10
N LEU A 174 -0.95 -3.83 9.15
CA LEU A 174 -2.20 -3.09 9.11
C LEU A 174 -2.07 -1.86 10.00
N ASP A 175 -2.23 -0.68 9.41
CA ASP A 175 -2.44 0.54 10.19
C ASP A 175 -3.94 0.74 10.41
N ASP A 176 -4.35 0.93 11.66
CA ASP A 176 -5.74 1.11 12.06
C ASP A 176 -5.87 2.38 12.88
N TRP A 177 -6.37 3.41 12.22
CA TRP A 177 -6.67 4.72 12.78
C TRP A 177 -8.19 4.93 12.91
N SER A 178 -8.96 3.85 13.00
CA SER A 178 -10.42 3.89 13.12
C SER A 178 -10.92 4.57 14.39
N GLY A 179 -10.07 4.69 15.42
CA GLY A 179 -10.42 5.22 16.73
C GLY A 179 -11.37 4.33 17.54
N ILE A 180 -11.55 3.06 17.14
CA ILE A 180 -12.30 2.09 17.92
C ILE A 180 -11.44 1.60 19.09
N LYS A 181 -12.03 1.58 20.29
CA LYS A 181 -11.29 1.19 21.49
C LYS A 181 -10.78 -0.25 21.37
N GLY A 182 -9.48 -0.43 21.61
CA GLY A 182 -8.83 -1.73 21.63
C GLY A 182 -8.30 -2.17 20.28
N THR A 183 -8.47 -1.37 19.22
CA THR A 183 -7.87 -1.60 17.91
C THR A 183 -6.64 -0.70 17.73
N GLY A 184 -5.95 -0.83 16.61
CA GLY A 184 -4.72 -0.07 16.33
C GLY A 184 -3.76 -0.83 15.42
N TRP A 185 -2.56 -0.28 15.28
CA TRP A 185 -1.51 -0.88 14.47
C TRP A 185 -1.29 -2.36 14.80
N ASN A 186 -1.25 -3.18 13.76
CA ASN A 186 -1.14 -4.63 13.86
C ASN A 186 -0.06 -5.15 12.91
N LEU A 187 0.99 -5.72 13.50
CA LEU A 187 2.08 -6.37 12.79
C LEU A 187 2.08 -7.87 13.09
N GLN A 188 2.26 -8.66 12.04
CA GLN A 188 2.46 -10.10 12.15
C GLN A 188 3.78 -10.47 11.47
N ASP A 189 4.78 -10.82 12.27
CA ASP A 189 6.16 -10.97 11.81
C ASP A 189 6.45 -12.32 11.12
N ASN A 190 5.65 -13.35 11.42
CA ASN A 190 5.85 -14.69 10.89
C ASN A 190 5.01 -14.91 9.64
N THR A 191 5.59 -14.70 8.45
CA THR A 191 4.95 -15.11 7.20
C THR A 191 5.89 -15.91 6.29
N THR A 192 5.32 -16.91 5.62
CA THR A 192 5.96 -17.67 4.55
C THR A 192 5.46 -17.24 3.17
N VAL A 193 4.50 -16.32 3.12
CA VAL A 193 3.86 -15.81 1.91
C VAL A 193 4.14 -14.32 1.82
N THR A 194 5.01 -13.93 0.88
CA THR A 194 5.50 -12.57 0.74
C THR A 194 5.33 -12.04 -0.68
N VAL A 195 5.30 -10.72 -0.80
CA VAL A 195 5.43 -10.01 -2.08
C VAL A 195 6.92 -9.86 -2.39
N SER A 196 7.29 -9.97 -3.66
CA SER A 196 8.65 -9.65 -4.11
C SER A 196 8.58 -8.55 -5.18
N PRO A 197 9.55 -7.63 -5.20
CA PRO A 197 9.60 -6.63 -6.25
C PRO A 197 9.92 -7.25 -7.61
N ASN A 198 9.78 -6.43 -8.64
CA ASN A 198 10.09 -6.72 -10.04
C ASN A 198 9.23 -7.81 -10.70
N LYS A 199 8.04 -8.08 -10.15
CA LYS A 199 7.03 -8.94 -10.76
C LYS A 199 5.63 -8.46 -10.40
N TRP A 200 4.66 -8.80 -11.24
CA TRP A 200 3.24 -8.64 -10.90
C TRP A 200 2.86 -9.68 -9.85
N THR A 201 2.29 -9.21 -8.75
CA THR A 201 1.80 -10.05 -7.66
C THR A 201 0.34 -9.76 -7.40
N CYS A 202 -0.48 -10.81 -7.32
CA CYS A 202 -1.86 -10.67 -6.92
C CYS A 202 -1.94 -10.42 -5.43
N ILE A 203 -2.50 -9.30 -5.01
CA ILE A 203 -2.80 -9.01 -3.61
C ILE A 203 -4.32 -8.95 -3.48
N GLU A 204 -4.85 -9.79 -2.60
CA GLU A 204 -6.25 -9.73 -2.20
C GLU A 204 -6.34 -9.40 -0.72
N TRP A 205 -7.15 -8.40 -0.38
CA TRP A 205 -7.36 -7.91 0.97
C TRP A 205 -8.85 -8.01 1.31
N GLY A 206 -9.18 -8.77 2.34
CA GLY A 206 -10.53 -8.93 2.86
C GLY A 206 -10.71 -8.23 4.19
N VAL A 207 -11.87 -7.62 4.40
CA VAL A 207 -12.30 -7.10 5.70
C VAL A 207 -13.63 -7.73 6.05
N GLU A 208 -13.67 -8.41 7.19
CA GLU A 208 -14.80 -9.20 7.64
C GLU A 208 -15.21 -8.85 9.06
N ARG A 209 -16.52 -8.86 9.34
CA ARG A 209 -17.08 -8.70 10.68
C ARG A 209 -18.25 -9.66 10.90
N ALA A 210 -18.51 -10.00 12.16
CA ALA A 210 -19.51 -10.99 12.53
C ALA A 210 -20.93 -10.60 12.08
N ASP A 211 -21.30 -9.33 12.27
CA ASP A 211 -22.59 -8.76 11.87
C ASP A 211 -22.45 -7.25 11.59
N THR A 212 -23.51 -6.61 11.09
CA THR A 212 -23.46 -5.20 10.68
C THR A 212 -23.32 -4.20 11.83
N SER A 213 -23.53 -4.62 13.09
CA SER A 213 -23.36 -3.81 14.29
C SER A 213 -21.98 -3.97 14.94
N ALA A 214 -21.23 -5.00 14.57
CA ALA A 214 -19.88 -5.22 15.06
C ALA A 214 -18.96 -4.04 14.67
N THR A 215 -18.29 -3.49 15.69
CA THR A 215 -17.32 -2.40 15.56
C THR A 215 -15.89 -2.91 15.41
N THR A 216 -15.68 -4.21 15.52
CA THR A 216 -14.39 -4.86 15.28
C THR A 216 -14.57 -6.07 14.36
N GLY A 217 -13.48 -6.47 13.72
CA GLY A 217 -13.48 -7.55 12.74
C GLY A 217 -12.07 -8.07 12.48
N HIS A 218 -11.91 -8.65 11.30
CA HIS A 218 -10.67 -9.20 10.79
C HIS A 218 -10.29 -8.52 9.48
N ALA A 219 -8.99 -8.31 9.26
CA ALA A 219 -8.44 -7.97 7.97
C ALA A 219 -7.53 -9.11 7.49
N LEU A 220 -7.89 -9.73 6.37
CA LEU A 220 -7.23 -10.91 5.85
C LEU A 220 -6.48 -10.56 4.56
N VAL A 221 -5.30 -11.13 4.37
CA VAL A 221 -4.47 -10.86 3.18
C VAL A 221 -4.11 -12.17 2.49
N TRP A 222 -4.26 -12.20 1.17
CA TRP A 222 -3.78 -13.26 0.31
C TRP A 222 -2.82 -12.71 -0.74
N VAL A 223 -1.79 -13.48 -1.04
CA VAL A 223 -0.81 -13.20 -2.09
C VAL A 223 -0.79 -14.39 -3.03
N ASP A 224 -1.02 -14.15 -4.32
CA ASP A 224 -1.07 -15.19 -5.36
C ASP A 224 -1.95 -16.39 -4.93
N GLY A 225 -3.12 -16.07 -4.35
CA GLY A 225 -4.13 -17.03 -3.90
C GLY A 225 -3.86 -17.68 -2.54
N LYS A 226 -2.68 -17.50 -1.94
CA LYS A 226 -2.31 -18.09 -0.64
C LYS A 226 -2.51 -17.08 0.49
N GLN A 227 -3.10 -17.50 1.60
CA GLN A 227 -3.29 -16.59 2.73
C GLN A 227 -1.94 -16.28 3.39
N ALA A 228 -1.64 -14.99 3.49
CA ALA A 228 -0.45 -14.47 4.17
C ALA A 228 -0.76 -14.10 5.62
N PHE A 229 -1.88 -13.40 5.85
CA PHE A 229 -2.21 -12.84 7.16
C PHE A 229 -3.70 -12.90 7.49
N ASP A 230 -3.99 -12.89 8.79
CA ASP A 230 -5.29 -12.64 9.38
C ASP A 230 -5.08 -11.72 10.58
N PHE A 231 -5.24 -10.41 10.37
CA PHE A 231 -5.14 -9.38 11.41
C PHE A 231 -6.44 -9.38 12.22
N PRO A 232 -6.41 -9.79 13.51
CA PRO A 232 -7.61 -9.77 14.34
C PRO A 232 -7.88 -8.37 14.87
N ASN A 233 -9.10 -8.18 15.37
CA ASN A 233 -9.50 -7.02 16.16
C ASN A 233 -9.27 -5.67 15.46
N VAL A 234 -9.62 -5.63 14.17
CA VAL A 234 -9.55 -4.45 13.31
C VAL A 234 -10.80 -3.62 13.49
N GLY A 235 -10.66 -2.31 13.66
CA GLY A 235 -11.77 -1.40 13.85
C GLY A 235 -12.58 -1.21 12.58
N ILE A 236 -13.91 -1.30 12.71
CA ILE A 236 -14.83 -1.18 11.59
C ILE A 236 -15.66 0.09 11.74
N ARG A 237 -15.56 0.97 10.73
CA ARG A 237 -16.43 2.11 10.51
C ARG A 237 -17.32 1.85 9.29
N PRO A 238 -18.35 2.68 9.02
CA PRO A 238 -19.06 2.65 7.75
C PRO A 238 -18.15 3.19 6.62
N PHE A 239 -17.12 2.41 6.25
CA PHE A 239 -16.19 2.77 5.19
C PHE A 239 -16.97 2.99 3.89
N THR A 240 -16.89 4.22 3.38
CA THR A 240 -17.64 4.68 2.20
C THR A 240 -16.71 5.24 1.14
N SER A 241 -15.40 5.22 1.39
CA SER A 241 -14.38 5.54 0.41
C SER A 241 -13.26 4.52 0.46
N PHE A 242 -12.81 4.16 -0.74
CA PHE A 242 -11.69 3.26 -0.96
C PHE A 242 -10.56 4.02 -1.65
N GLY A 243 -9.33 3.78 -1.21
CA GLY A 243 -8.10 4.30 -1.80
C GLY A 243 -7.21 3.19 -2.33
N VAL A 244 -6.58 3.42 -3.48
CA VAL A 244 -5.59 2.52 -4.09
C VAL A 244 -4.41 3.32 -4.63
N GLY A 245 -3.20 2.83 -4.40
CA GLY A 245 -1.98 3.56 -4.74
C GLY A 245 -0.79 3.01 -3.96
N TYR A 246 0.24 3.82 -3.79
CA TYR A 246 1.43 3.42 -3.06
C TYR A 246 2.21 4.60 -2.52
N GLY A 247 3.06 4.32 -1.55
CA GLY A 247 4.06 5.25 -1.02
C GLY A 247 4.07 5.24 0.49
N PHE A 248 4.81 6.18 1.06
CA PHE A 248 5.26 6.16 2.43
C PHE A 248 4.66 7.33 3.20
N VAL A 249 3.82 7.02 4.20
CA VAL A 249 3.34 8.01 5.18
C VAL A 249 4.49 8.47 6.08
N HIS A 250 5.41 7.55 6.39
CA HIS A 250 6.50 7.75 7.34
C HIS A 250 7.87 7.45 6.70
N PRO A 251 8.31 8.21 5.67
CA PRO A 251 9.58 7.91 5.00
C PRO A 251 10.78 8.29 5.86
N LYS A 252 11.89 7.56 5.68
CA LYS A 252 13.13 7.70 6.46
C LYS A 252 14.34 8.10 5.59
N GLY A 253 14.13 8.91 4.56
CA GLY A 253 15.16 9.44 3.65
C GLY A 253 15.21 8.74 2.29
N ASP A 254 15.04 7.43 2.26
CA ASP A 254 14.97 6.64 1.02
C ASP A 254 13.52 6.49 0.53
N SER A 255 12.93 7.59 0.09
CA SER A 255 11.52 7.66 -0.31
C SER A 255 11.25 7.43 -1.79
N ALA A 256 12.26 7.25 -2.64
CA ALA A 256 12.05 7.02 -4.06
C ALA A 256 11.56 5.58 -4.34
N SER A 257 10.41 5.48 -5.00
CA SER A 257 9.77 4.23 -5.40
C SER A 257 8.93 4.46 -6.65
N GLU A 258 8.84 3.43 -7.50
CA GLU A 258 7.82 3.34 -8.56
C GLU A 258 6.99 2.07 -8.36
N THR A 259 5.67 2.20 -8.47
CA THR A 259 4.70 1.13 -8.27
C THR A 259 3.61 1.19 -9.34
N TRP A 260 3.24 0.03 -9.87
CA TRP A 260 2.11 -0.12 -10.79
C TRP A 260 1.02 -1.00 -10.18
N ILE A 261 -0.25 -0.64 -10.41
CA ILE A 261 -1.42 -1.37 -9.89
C ILE A 261 -2.44 -1.52 -11.02
N ASP A 262 -2.93 -2.73 -11.21
CA ASP A 262 -3.81 -3.09 -12.33
C ASP A 262 -4.85 -4.16 -11.94
N ASP A 263 -5.86 -4.36 -12.79
CA ASP A 263 -6.93 -5.37 -12.65
C ASP A 263 -7.61 -5.34 -11.26
N LEU A 264 -7.94 -4.13 -10.80
CA LEU A 264 -8.53 -3.87 -9.50
C LEU A 264 -10.02 -4.27 -9.48
N ALA A 265 -10.44 -4.99 -8.45
CA ALA A 265 -11.83 -5.31 -8.21
C ALA A 265 -12.15 -5.19 -6.71
N VAL A 266 -13.36 -4.72 -6.40
CA VAL A 266 -13.90 -4.66 -5.04
C VAL A 266 -15.27 -5.30 -5.00
N ALA A 267 -15.49 -6.27 -4.11
CA ALA A 267 -16.68 -7.11 -4.08
C ALA A 267 -17.05 -7.55 -2.65
N PRO A 268 -18.30 -7.96 -2.38
CA PRO A 268 -18.72 -8.50 -1.09
C PRO A 268 -18.35 -9.98 -0.86
N GLU A 269 -17.64 -10.59 -1.81
CA GLU A 269 -17.18 -11.98 -1.76
C GLU A 269 -15.72 -12.09 -2.24
N ARG A 270 -15.05 -13.20 -1.91
CA ARG A 270 -13.70 -13.48 -2.36
C ARG A 270 -13.62 -13.47 -3.89
N ILE A 271 -12.67 -12.71 -4.40
CA ILE A 271 -12.41 -12.48 -5.81
C ILE A 271 -11.40 -13.52 -6.30
N GLY A 272 -10.38 -13.79 -5.48
CA GLY A 272 -9.32 -14.74 -5.77
C GLY A 272 -8.25 -14.21 -6.74
N CYS A 273 -7.21 -15.01 -6.87
CA CYS A 273 -6.13 -14.83 -7.83
C CYS A 273 -6.23 -15.95 -8.86
N GLU A 274 -6.07 -15.60 -10.15
CA GLU A 274 -6.07 -16.54 -11.27
C GLU A 274 -4.95 -17.58 -11.21
#